data_AF-A0ABD1W9B7-F1
#
_entry.id   AF-A0ABD1W9B7-F1
#
_cell.length_a   1.000
_cell.length_b   1.000
_cell.length_c   1.000
_cell.angle_alpha   90.00
_cell.angle_beta   90.00
_cell.angle_gamma   90.00
#
_symmetry.space_group_name_H-M   'P 1'
#
loop_
_entity.id
_entity.type
_entity.pdbx_description
1 polymer ?
#
loop_
_entity_poly.entity_id
_entity_poly.type
_entity_poly.pdbx_seq_one_letter_code
_entity_poly.pdbx_strand_id
1 'polypeptide(L)'
;MSDNLMEKVSAFGEKLKIGGTEVGQKISAGVSSMSFKMKEFFQGPNQTEKIVEKTTAETLDEPDWATNLELCDMINHDRINSVELIRGIKKRIMLKNPRVQYLALVLLETVVKNCEKLCSSA
;
A
#
# COMPACT_ATOMS: atom_id res chain seq x y z
N MET A 1 5.50 21.63 -56.49
CA MET A 1 6.09 22.12 -55.22
C MET A 1 5.20 21.87 -53.99
N SER A 2 3.91 21.53 -54.17
CA SER A 2 2.95 21.18 -53.11
C SER A 2 3.17 19.82 -52.46
N ASP A 3 3.70 18.86 -53.20
CA ASP A 3 3.64 17.44 -52.81
C ASP A 3 4.61 17.11 -51.67
N ASN A 4 5.75 17.81 -51.60
CA ASN A 4 6.71 17.69 -50.51
C ASN A 4 6.18 18.25 -49.17
N LEU A 5 5.21 19.18 -49.22
CA LEU A 5 4.62 19.78 -48.03
C LEU A 5 3.59 18.84 -47.40
N MET A 6 2.73 18.23 -48.22
CA MET A 6 1.71 17.30 -47.73
C MET A 6 2.33 16.05 -47.10
N GLU A 7 3.44 15.56 -47.66
CA GLU A 7 4.19 14.43 -47.08
C GLU A 7 4.78 14.78 -45.71
N LYS A 8 5.38 15.97 -45.56
CA LYS A 8 5.91 16.45 -44.26
C LYS A 8 4.82 16.69 -43.23
N VAL A 9 3.67 17.23 -43.63
CA VAL A 9 2.52 17.44 -42.74
C VAL A 9 1.93 16.10 -42.29
N SER A 10 1.90 15.10 -43.19
CA SER A 10 1.44 13.75 -42.87
C SER A 10 2.40 13.04 -41.91
N ALA A 11 3.71 13.10 -42.17
CA ALA A 11 4.75 12.55 -41.29
C ALA A 11 4.77 13.22 -39.91
N PHE A 12 4.53 14.53 -39.85
CA PHE A 12 4.40 15.26 -38.58
C PHE A 12 3.13 14.85 -37.83
N GLY A 13 2.02 14.63 -38.55
CA GLY A 13 0.74 14.15 -37.98
C GLY A 13 0.83 12.73 -37.42
N GLU A 14 1.52 11.81 -38.09
CA GLU A 14 1.77 10.45 -37.61
C GLU A 14 2.62 10.46 -36.34
N LYS A 15 3.66 11.31 -36.29
CA LYS A 15 4.52 11.48 -35.12
C LYS A 15 3.77 12.09 -33.92
N LEU A 16 2.85 13.03 -34.17
CA LEU A 16 1.95 13.61 -33.16
C LEU A 16 0.95 12.59 -32.60
N LYS A 17 0.44 11.68 -33.45
CA LYS A 17 -0.50 10.62 -33.06
C LYS A 17 0.17 9.61 -32.12
N ILE A 18 1.41 9.24 -32.39
CA ILE A 18 2.23 8.36 -31.52
C ILE A 18 2.53 9.06 -30.19
N GLY A 19 2.89 10.35 -30.22
CA GLY A 19 3.13 11.15 -29.00
C GLY A 19 1.88 11.32 -28.13
N GLY A 20 0.69 11.46 -28.74
CA GLY A 20 -0.59 11.59 -28.04
C GLY A 20 -0.97 10.34 -27.24
N THR A 21 -0.71 9.14 -27.79
CA THR A 21 -0.99 7.86 -27.10
C THR A 21 -0.08 7.60 -25.90
N GLU A 22 1.20 7.95 -25.99
CA GLU A 22 2.15 7.73 -24.89
C GLU A 22 1.91 8.69 -23.71
N VAL A 23 1.57 9.95 -24.01
CA VAL A 23 1.22 10.96 -23.00
C VAL A 23 -0.12 10.62 -22.32
N GLY A 24 -1.12 10.15 -23.07
CA GLY A 24 -2.39 9.67 -22.51
C GLY A 24 -2.22 8.51 -21.52
N GLN A 25 -1.34 7.55 -21.85
CA GLN A 25 -1.03 6.42 -20.97
C GLN A 25 -0.31 6.87 -19.68
N LYS A 26 0.66 7.79 -19.79
CA LYS A 26 1.39 8.35 -18.64
C LYS A 26 0.48 9.19 -17.72
N ILE A 27 -0.40 10.01 -18.31
CA ILE A 27 -1.39 10.79 -17.55
C ILE A 27 -2.35 9.84 -16.83
N SER A 28 -2.95 8.87 -17.52
CA SER A 28 -3.87 7.88 -16.94
C SER A 28 -3.28 7.11 -15.75
N ALA A 29 -2.04 6.65 -15.88
CA ALA A 29 -1.32 6.01 -14.78
C ALA A 29 -1.10 6.97 -13.59
N GLY A 30 -0.75 8.23 -13.87
CA GLY A 30 -0.60 9.29 -12.86
C GLY A 30 -1.90 9.60 -12.10
N VAL A 31 -3.03 9.73 -12.81
CA VAL A 31 -4.33 10.05 -12.17
C VAL A 31 -4.86 8.86 -11.36
N SER A 32 -4.63 7.62 -11.81
CA SER A 32 -5.00 6.41 -11.08
C SER A 32 -4.23 6.27 -9.76
N SER A 33 -2.93 6.59 -9.75
CA SER A 33 -2.10 6.59 -8.53
C SER A 33 -2.56 7.63 -7.51
N MET A 34 -2.98 8.82 -7.97
CA MET A 34 -3.40 9.91 -7.10
C MET A 34 -4.77 9.63 -6.43
N SER A 35 -5.69 8.98 -7.14
CA SER A 35 -6.99 8.55 -6.60
C SER A 35 -6.84 7.49 -5.49
N PHE A 36 -5.93 6.53 -5.66
CA PHE A 36 -5.67 5.51 -4.64
C PHE A 36 -5.09 6.12 -3.35
N LYS A 37 -4.07 6.99 -3.47
CA LYS A 37 -3.51 7.70 -2.31
C LYS A 37 -4.52 8.59 -1.61
N MET A 38 -5.37 9.32 -2.35
CA MET A 38 -6.39 10.19 -1.75
C MET A 38 -7.43 9.38 -0.96
N LYS A 39 -7.87 8.23 -1.49
CA LYS A 39 -8.82 7.35 -0.80
C LYS A 39 -8.26 6.80 0.52
N GLU A 40 -6.94 6.57 0.61
CA GLU A 40 -6.28 6.14 1.85
C GLU A 40 -6.22 7.23 2.93
N PHE A 41 -6.14 8.51 2.55
CA PHE A 41 -6.15 9.62 3.51
C PHE A 41 -7.52 9.88 4.13
N PHE A 42 -8.61 9.53 3.44
CA PHE A 42 -9.99 9.76 3.89
C PHE A 42 -10.64 8.59 4.63
N GLN A 43 -9.98 7.43 4.71
CA GLN A 43 -10.44 6.34 5.55
C GLN A 43 -10.13 6.67 7.02
N GLY A 44 -11.17 7.02 7.78
CA GLY A 44 -11.11 7.24 9.23
C GLY A 44 -10.57 6.02 9.99
N PRO A 45 -10.32 6.15 11.31
CA PRO A 45 -9.64 5.14 12.10
C PRO A 45 -10.39 3.80 12.03
N ASN A 46 -9.73 2.81 11.44
CA ASN A 46 -10.27 1.47 11.27
C ASN A 46 -10.03 0.63 12.56
N GLN A 47 -10.92 -0.30 12.87
CA GLN A 47 -10.79 -1.20 14.03
C GLN A 47 -9.45 -1.94 14.04
N THR A 48 -8.97 -2.41 12.88
CA THR A 48 -7.65 -3.04 12.73
C THR A 48 -6.50 -2.12 13.17
N GLU A 49 -6.60 -0.81 12.90
CA GLU A 49 -5.58 0.16 13.28
C GLU A 49 -5.48 0.32 14.79
N LYS A 50 -6.63 0.37 15.50
CA LYS A 50 -6.66 0.41 16.97
C LYS A 50 -6.01 -0.83 17.60
N ILE A 51 -6.24 -2.00 17.02
CA ILE A 51 -5.64 -3.25 17.52
C ILE A 51 -4.12 -3.17 17.34
N VAL A 52 -3.63 -2.74 16.17
CA VAL A 52 -2.19 -2.55 15.91
C VAL A 52 -1.57 -1.53 16.87
N GLU A 53 -2.24 -0.43 17.14
CA GLU A 53 -1.78 0.57 18.11
C GLU A 53 -1.65 -0.02 19.51
N LYS A 54 -2.61 -0.86 19.92
CA LYS A 54 -2.59 -1.56 21.20
C LYS A 54 -1.46 -2.58 21.30
N THR A 55 -1.26 -3.44 20.29
CA THR A 55 -0.19 -4.46 20.29
C THR A 55 1.21 -3.87 20.16
N THR A 56 1.31 -2.62 19.75
CA THR A 56 2.60 -1.93 19.59
C THR A 56 2.66 -0.66 20.45
N ALA A 57 1.91 -0.63 21.56
CA ALA A 57 1.89 0.51 22.47
C ALA A 57 3.26 0.72 23.12
N GLU A 58 3.68 1.98 23.26
CA GLU A 58 4.97 2.32 23.88
C GLU A 58 5.07 1.94 25.36
N THR A 59 3.91 1.73 26.01
CA THR A 59 3.79 1.28 27.40
C THR A 59 4.04 -0.22 27.59
N LEU A 60 4.13 -0.99 26.51
CA LEU A 60 4.47 -2.41 26.57
C LEU A 60 5.97 -2.58 26.79
N ASP A 61 6.34 -3.40 27.77
CA ASP A 61 7.75 -3.68 28.00
C ASP A 61 8.32 -4.67 26.99
N GLU A 62 7.50 -5.62 26.55
CA GLU A 62 7.85 -6.72 25.66
C GLU A 62 6.71 -7.00 24.67
N PRO A 63 6.94 -7.77 23.60
CA PRO A 63 5.89 -8.23 22.71
C PRO A 63 4.83 -9.03 23.47
N ASP A 64 3.56 -8.63 23.34
CA ASP A 64 2.44 -9.41 23.83
C ASP A 64 2.14 -10.55 22.85
N TRP A 65 2.78 -11.70 23.08
CA TRP A 65 2.63 -12.88 22.24
C TRP A 65 1.19 -13.38 22.15
N ALA A 66 0.42 -13.27 23.23
CA ALA A 66 -0.97 -13.70 23.24
C ALA A 66 -1.79 -12.87 22.25
N THR A 67 -1.69 -11.54 22.34
CA THR A 67 -2.42 -10.65 21.43
C THR A 67 -1.87 -10.70 19.99
N ASN A 68 -0.56 -10.91 19.81
CA ASN A 68 0.04 -11.07 18.48
C ASN A 68 -0.43 -12.34 17.75
N LEU A 69 -0.57 -13.46 18.47
CA LEU A 69 -1.09 -14.70 17.92
C LEU A 69 -2.60 -14.62 17.68
N GLU A 70 -3.35 -13.99 18.59
CA GLU A 70 -4.78 -13.71 18.37
C GLU A 70 -5.00 -12.89 17.08
N LEU A 71 -4.15 -11.90 16.80
CA LEU A 71 -4.18 -11.17 15.53
C LEU A 71 -3.96 -12.08 14.31
N CYS A 72 -3.06 -13.06 14.40
CA CYS A 72 -2.83 -14.02 13.32
C CYS A 72 -4.07 -14.88 13.07
N ASP A 73 -4.71 -15.36 14.13
CA ASP A 73 -5.97 -16.11 14.04
C ASP A 73 -7.08 -15.26 13.43
N MET A 74 -7.16 -13.98 13.82
CA MET A 74 -8.13 -13.04 13.25
C MET A 74 -7.94 -12.84 11.74
N ILE A 75 -6.70 -12.77 11.23
CA ILE A 75 -6.45 -12.73 9.78
C ILE A 75 -6.83 -14.06 9.12
N ASN A 76 -6.35 -15.17 9.67
CA ASN A 76 -6.56 -16.50 9.11
C ASN A 76 -8.05 -16.88 9.06
N HIS A 77 -8.90 -16.25 9.88
CA HIS A 77 -10.35 -16.39 9.86
C HIS A 77 -11.12 -15.22 9.22
N ASP A 78 -10.43 -14.35 8.44
CA ASP A 78 -11.03 -13.20 7.73
C ASP A 78 -11.79 -12.20 8.64
N ARG A 79 -11.50 -12.19 9.94
CA ARG A 79 -12.11 -11.25 10.89
C ARG A 79 -11.52 -9.85 10.75
N ILE A 80 -10.29 -9.75 10.26
CA ILE A 80 -9.63 -8.50 9.93
C ILE A 80 -8.98 -8.57 8.55
N ASN A 81 -8.95 -7.44 7.87
CA ASN A 81 -8.35 -7.33 6.56
C ASN A 81 -6.82 -7.28 6.66
N SER A 82 -6.15 -8.17 5.93
CA SER A 82 -4.69 -8.28 5.90
C SER A 82 -3.99 -7.01 5.38
N VAL A 83 -4.53 -6.37 4.34
CA VAL A 83 -3.96 -5.13 3.77
C VAL A 83 -4.02 -4.00 4.79
N GLU A 84 -5.13 -3.90 5.53
CA GLU A 84 -5.29 -2.89 6.57
C GLU A 84 -4.36 -3.13 7.75
N LEU A 85 -4.12 -4.39 8.11
CA LEU A 85 -3.14 -4.73 9.15
C LEU A 85 -1.72 -4.34 8.74
N ILE A 86 -1.28 -4.74 7.54
CA ILE A 86 0.06 -4.41 7.03
C ILE A 86 0.23 -2.88 6.94
N ARG A 87 -0.81 -2.17 6.52
CA ARG A 87 -0.82 -0.70 6.50
C ARG A 87 -0.68 -0.11 7.92
N GLY A 88 -1.42 -0.64 8.90
CA GLY A 88 -1.28 -0.24 10.30
C GLY A 88 0.13 -0.47 10.82
N ILE A 89 0.69 -1.65 10.61
CA ILE A 89 2.06 -2.01 11.02
C ILE A 89 3.07 -1.04 10.39
N LYS A 90 2.95 -0.79 9.08
CA LYS A 90 3.81 0.18 8.38
C LYS A 90 3.74 1.57 9.01
N LYS A 91 2.55 2.06 9.37
CA LYS A 91 2.40 3.36 10.06
C LYS A 91 3.17 3.37 11.39
N ARG A 92 3.10 2.30 12.17
CA ARG A 92 3.83 2.17 13.45
C ARG A 92 5.35 2.19 13.25
N ILE A 93 5.86 1.49 12.23
CA ILE A 93 7.30 1.48 11.88
C ILE A 93 7.80 2.90 11.52
N MET A 94 6.95 3.74 10.92
CA MET A 94 7.33 5.11 10.54
C MET A 94 7.31 6.11 11.71
N LEU A 95 6.84 5.73 12.90
CA LEU A 95 6.88 6.59 14.07
C LEU A 95 8.31 6.73 14.61
N LYS A 96 8.66 7.91 15.12
CA LYS A 96 9.98 8.18 15.73
C LYS A 96 10.05 7.70 17.20
N ASN A 97 9.62 6.48 17.46
CA ASN A 97 9.72 5.84 18.77
C ASN A 97 10.36 4.45 18.61
N PRO A 98 11.61 4.22 19.08
CA PRO A 98 12.30 2.95 18.92
C PRO A 98 11.57 1.74 19.48
N ARG A 99 10.85 1.90 20.61
CA ARG A 99 10.09 0.80 21.23
C ARG A 99 8.90 0.42 20.37
N VAL A 100 8.15 1.41 19.87
CA VAL A 100 7.03 1.15 18.95
C VAL A 100 7.51 0.51 17.65
N GLN A 101 8.63 0.98 17.10
CA GLN A 101 9.24 0.40 15.90
C GLN A 101 9.62 -1.06 16.12
N TYR A 102 10.30 -1.37 17.24
CA TYR A 102 10.69 -2.73 17.60
C TYR A 102 9.47 -3.65 17.71
N LEU A 103 8.45 -3.26 18.50
CA LEU A 103 7.23 -4.05 18.67
C LEU A 103 6.50 -4.26 17.34
N ALA A 104 6.46 -3.24 16.48
CA ALA A 104 5.86 -3.35 15.15
C ALA A 104 6.63 -4.29 14.21
N LEU A 105 7.96 -4.31 14.27
CA LEU A 105 8.78 -5.26 13.52
C LEU A 105 8.59 -6.70 14.00
N VAL A 106 8.52 -6.92 15.32
CA VAL A 106 8.20 -8.24 15.89
C VAL A 106 6.80 -8.69 15.48
N LEU A 107 5.81 -7.79 15.54
CA LEU A 107 4.46 -8.09 15.08
C LEU A 107 4.47 -8.48 13.59
N LEU A 108 5.17 -7.73 12.75
CA LEU A 108 5.31 -8.02 11.31
C LEU A 108 5.91 -9.41 11.07
N GLU A 109 7.02 -9.71 11.73
CA GLU A 109 7.66 -11.02 11.66
C GLU A 109 6.70 -12.15 12.06
N THR A 110 5.93 -11.92 13.13
CA THR A 110 4.95 -12.88 13.65
C THR A 110 3.86 -13.15 12.63
N VAL A 111 3.24 -12.11 12.06
CA VAL A 111 2.16 -12.30 11.09
C VAL A 111 2.67 -12.94 9.80
N VAL A 112 3.86 -12.57 9.31
CA VAL A 112 4.46 -13.22 8.12
C VAL A 112 4.71 -14.71 8.35
N LYS A 113 5.10 -15.12 9.56
CA LYS A 113 5.36 -16.53 9.89
C LYS A 113 4.11 -17.37 10.11
N ASN A 114 3.00 -16.76 10.53
CA ASN A 114 1.81 -17.48 11.02
C ASN A 114 0.56 -17.28 10.15
N CYS A 115 0.54 -16.30 9.25
CA CYS A 115 -0.63 -16.01 8.42
C CYS A 115 -0.43 -16.53 7.00
N GLU A 116 -1.02 -17.68 6.70
CA GLU A 116 -0.97 -18.29 5.36
C GLU A 116 -1.49 -17.32 4.29
N LYS A 117 -2.54 -16.57 4.64
CA LYS A 117 -3.20 -15.59 3.75
C LYS A 117 -2.36 -14.37 3.38
N LEU A 118 -1.25 -14.12 4.08
CA LEU A 118 -0.34 -13.03 3.72
C LEU A 118 0.62 -13.44 2.60
N CYS A 119 0.91 -14.74 2.46
CA CYS A 119 1.92 -15.27 1.54
C CYS A 119 1.34 -16.14 0.42
N SER A 120 0.06 -16.51 0.47
CA SER A 120 -0.57 -17.46 -0.46
C SER A 120 -0.93 -16.89 -1.85
N SER A 121 -0.40 -15.73 -2.25
CA SER A 121 -0.63 -15.14 -3.57
C SER A 121 0.67 -14.78 -4.31
N ALA A 122 1.76 -15.51 -4.04
CA ALA A 122 3.00 -15.46 -4.82
C ALA A 122 3.09 -16.65 -5.78
#